data_AF-A0A941UY67-F1
#
_entry.id   AF-A0A941UY67-F1
#
_cell.length_a   1.000
_cell.length_b   1.000
_cell.length_c   1.000
_cell.angle_alpha   90.00
_cell.angle_beta   90.00
_cell.angle_gamma   90.00
#
_symmetry.space_group_name_H-M   'P 1'
#
loop_
_entity.id
_entity.type
_entity.pdbx_description
1 polymer ?
#
loop_
_entity_poly.entity_id
_entity_poly.type
_entity_poly.pdbx_seq_one_letter_code
_entity_poly.pdbx_strand_id
1 'polypeptide(L)' 'MKTSAANKAASEKSGEAGMKAKEEATEARQEAATEKRDANYAVAKEKCDSLAGDAKDRCVDEAKAKYGK' A
#
# COMPACT_ATOMS: atom_id res chain seq x y z
N MET A 1 -44.79 -1.08 -15.65
CA MET A 1 -43.60 -1.96 -15.72
C MET A 1 -42.29 -1.26 -16.12
N LYS A 2 -42.27 0.01 -16.59
CA LYS A 2 -41.03 0.72 -16.98
C LYS A 2 -40.17 1.22 -15.80
N THR A 3 -40.79 1.55 -14.66
CA THR A 3 -40.12 2.09 -13.47
C THR A 3 -39.26 1.06 -12.73
N SER A 4 -39.66 -0.21 -12.69
CA SER A 4 -38.88 -1.27 -12.04
C SER A 4 -37.57 -1.57 -12.76
N ALA A 5 -37.55 -1.52 -14.09
CA ALA A 5 -36.33 -1.71 -14.89
C ALA A 5 -35.34 -0.54 -14.69
N ALA A 6 -35.84 0.70 -14.61
CA ALA A 6 -35.02 1.87 -14.34
C ALA A 6 -34.39 1.83 -12.93
N ASN A 7 -35.16 1.39 -11.92
CA ASN A 7 -34.65 1.26 -10.56
C ASN A 7 -33.58 0.15 -10.44
N LYS A 8 -33.76 -0.97 -11.13
CA LYS A 8 -32.76 -2.05 -11.20
C LYS A 8 -31.45 -1.55 -11.82
N ALA A 9 -31.51 -0.88 -12.97
CA ALA A 9 -30.33 -0.34 -13.64
C ALA A 9 -29.59 0.71 -12.78
N ALA A 10 -30.33 1.54 -12.04
CA ALA A 10 -29.74 2.50 -11.10
C ALA A 10 -29.01 1.79 -9.94
N SER A 11 -29.64 0.76 -9.35
CA SER A 11 -29.05 -0.03 -8.27
C SER A 11 -27.79 -0.78 -8.70
N GLU A 12 -27.78 -1.36 -9.91
CA GLU A 12 -26.62 -2.07 -10.47
C GLU A 12 -25.44 -1.10 -10.68
N LYS A 13 -25.70 0.05 -11.30
CA LYS A 13 -24.67 1.07 -11.55
C LYS A 13 -24.10 1.66 -10.25
N SER A 14 -24.93 1.87 -9.24
CA SER A 14 -24.48 2.29 -7.91
C SER A 14 -23.64 1.20 -7.22
N GLY A 15 -24.02 -0.07 -7.38
CA GLY A 15 -23.25 -1.21 -6.89
C GLY A 15 -21.86 -1.28 -7.53
N GLU A 16 -21.78 -1.22 -8.86
CA GLU A 16 -20.51 -1.19 -9.59
C GLU A 16 -19.63 0.01 -9.21
N ALA A 17 -20.22 1.21 -9.12
CA ALA A 17 -19.49 2.40 -8.70
C ALA A 17 -18.95 2.26 -7.27
N GLY A 18 -19.73 1.67 -6.36
CA GLY A 18 -19.31 1.40 -4.99
C GLY A 18 -18.20 0.35 -4.91
N MET A 19 -18.22 -0.67 -5.77
CA MET A 19 -17.16 -1.69 -5.86
C MET A 19 -15.86 -1.08 -6.39
N LYS A 20 -15.92 -0.31 -7.48
CA LYS A 20 -14.74 0.37 -8.06
C LYS A 20 -14.09 1.31 -7.05
N ALA A 21 -14.88 2.15 -6.39
CA ALA A 21 -14.37 3.05 -5.36
C ALA A 21 -13.74 2.31 -4.17
N LYS A 22 -14.20 1.09 -3.85
CA LYS A 22 -13.61 0.25 -2.80
C LYS A 22 -12.29 -0.37 -3.23
N GLU A 23 -12.20 -0.81 -4.48
CA GLU A 23 -10.98 -1.34 -5.10
C GLU A 23 -9.90 -0.26 -5.14
N GLU A 24 -10.19 0.89 -5.74
CA GLU A 24 -9.27 2.03 -5.83
C GLU A 24 -8.80 2.48 -4.43
N ALA A 25 -9.72 2.56 -3.46
CA ALA A 25 -9.35 2.91 -2.08
C ALA A 25 -8.48 1.83 -1.40
N THR A 26 -8.59 0.58 -1.81
CA THR A 26 -7.77 -0.52 -1.29
C THR A 26 -6.38 -0.47 -1.91
N GLU A 27 -6.29 -0.28 -3.23
CA GLU A 27 -5.04 -0.09 -3.96
C GLU A 27 -4.26 1.11 -3.42
N ALA A 28 -4.90 2.28 -3.32
CA ALA A 28 -4.26 3.48 -2.77
C ALA A 28 -3.72 3.27 -1.35
N ARG A 29 -4.40 2.49 -0.51
CA ARG A 29 -3.91 2.13 0.84
C ARG A 29 -2.72 1.18 0.79
N GLN A 30 -2.70 0.21 -0.12
CA GLN A 30 -1.58 -0.70 -0.30
C GLN A 30 -0.35 0.03 -0.83
N GLU A 31 -0.52 0.92 -1.80
CA GLU A 31 0.54 1.77 -2.33
C GLU A 31 1.11 2.66 -1.22
N ALA A 32 0.26 3.38 -0.49
CA ALA A 32 0.72 4.22 0.63
C ALA A 32 1.44 3.41 1.73
N ALA A 33 1.00 2.18 2.01
CA ALA A 33 1.67 1.30 2.97
C ALA A 33 3.05 0.85 2.46
N THR A 34 3.16 0.58 1.15
CA THR A 34 4.42 0.20 0.50
C THR A 34 5.40 1.37 0.49
N GLU A 35 4.96 2.55 0.05
CA GLU A 35 5.78 3.77 0.05
C GLU A 35 6.26 4.12 1.45
N LYS A 36 5.39 4.00 2.46
CA LYS A 36 5.78 4.20 3.86
C LYS A 36 6.86 3.20 4.30
N ARG A 37 6.75 1.92 3.94
CA ARG A 37 7.77 0.92 4.28
C ARG A 37 9.10 1.25 3.60
N ASP A 38 9.07 1.67 2.36
CA ASP A 38 10.24 2.02 1.57
C ASP A 38 10.95 3.24 2.14
N ALA A 39 10.20 4.29 2.49
CA ALA A 39 10.74 5.46 3.16
C ALA A 39 11.38 5.11 4.51
N ASN A 40 10.74 4.26 5.32
CA ASN A 40 11.30 3.83 6.60
C ASN A 40 12.56 2.96 6.43
N TYR A 41 12.61 2.12 5.40
CA TYR A 41 13.83 1.37 5.05
C TYR A 41 14.96 2.31 4.63
N ALA A 42 14.68 3.30 3.78
CA ALA A 42 15.67 4.29 3.37
C ALA A 42 16.29 5.03 4.57
N VAL A 43 15.44 5.51 5.49
CA VAL A 43 15.89 6.16 6.73
C VAL A 43 16.71 5.20 7.62
N ALA A 44 16.29 3.94 7.73
CA ALA A 44 17.04 2.95 8.50
C ALA A 44 18.41 2.65 7.87
N LYS A 45 18.48 2.56 6.54
CA LYS A 45 19.72 2.38 5.80
C LYS A 45 20.67 3.56 5.98
N GLU A 46 20.19 4.80 5.90
CA GLU A 46 21.01 6.00 6.18
C GLU A 46 21.58 5.98 7.60
N LYS A 47 20.83 5.49 8.59
CA LYS A 47 21.35 5.30 9.96
C LYS A 47 22.48 4.27 10.00
N CYS A 48 22.36 3.20 9.22
CA CYS A 48 23.42 2.19 9.09
C CYS A 48 24.68 2.74 8.40
N ASP A 49 24.59 3.80 7.60
CA ASP A 49 25.76 4.40 6.94
C ASP A 49 26.76 5.04 7.93
N SER A 50 26.32 5.30 9.17
CA SER A 50 27.22 5.71 10.26
C SER A 50 28.07 4.56 10.82
N LEU A 51 27.80 3.32 10.41
CA LEU A 51 28.54 2.12 10.82
C LEU A 51 29.52 1.67 9.73
N ALA A 52 30.44 0.77 10.08
CA ALA A 52 31.42 0.21 9.15
C ALA A 52 31.60 -1.30 9.35
N GLY A 53 32.08 -1.98 8.30
CA GLY A 53 32.34 -3.42 8.29
C GLY A 53 31.09 -4.25 8.60
N ASP A 54 31.27 -5.38 9.30
CA ASP A 54 30.19 -6.31 9.63
C ASP A 54 29.01 -5.66 10.39
N ALA A 55 29.27 -4.57 11.13
CA ALA A 55 28.23 -3.85 11.84
C ALA A 55 27.27 -3.12 10.88
N LYS A 56 27.81 -2.56 9.78
CA LYS A 56 26.99 -1.96 8.73
C LYS A 56 26.14 -3.01 8.02
N ASP A 57 26.77 -4.11 7.63
CA ASP A 57 26.08 -5.18 6.89
C ASP A 57 24.93 -5.78 7.70
N ARG A 58 25.17 -6.10 8.98
CA ARG A 58 24.12 -6.57 9.90
C ARG A 58 22.99 -5.55 10.07
N CYS A 59 23.32 -4.28 10.25
CA CYS A 59 22.31 -3.22 10.38
C CYS A 59 21.41 -3.13 9.14
N VAL A 60 21.99 -3.22 7.94
CA VAL A 60 21.23 -3.20 6.69
C VAL A 60 20.36 -4.44 6.56
N ASP A 61 20.86 -5.63 6.93
CA ASP A 61 20.08 -6.86 6.86
C ASP A 61 18.93 -6.89 7.88
N GLU A 62 19.15 -6.37 9.09
CA GLU A 62 18.07 -6.16 10.07
C GLU A 62 17.01 -5.17 9.53
N ALA A 63 17.45 -4.10 8.86
CA ALA A 63 16.53 -3.15 8.24
C ALA A 63 15.70 -3.81 7.13
N LYS A 64 16.33 -4.64 6.26
CA LYS A 64 15.61 -5.41 5.24
C LYS A 64 14.59 -6.36 5.86
N ALA A 65 14.99 -7.13 6.86
CA ALA A 65 14.10 -8.05 7.57
C ALA A 65 12.92 -7.33 8.23
N LYS A 66 13.17 -6.15 8.81
CA LYS A 66 12.13 -5.34 9.48
C LYS A 66 11.11 -4.74 8.51
N TYR A 67 11.54 -4.30 7.33
CA TYR A 67 10.66 -3.63 6.36
C TYR A 67 10.18 -4.52 5.22
N GLY A 68 10.70 -5.74 5.11
CA GLY A 68 10.38 -6.69 4.05
C GLY A 68 10.97 -6.27 2.70
N LYS A 69 12.23 -5.81 2.72
CA LYS A 69 13.00 -5.46 1.52
C LYS A 69 13.93 -6.57 1.07
#